data_AF-A0A2E7TX51-F1
#
_entry.id   AF-A0A2E7TX51-F1
#
_cell.length_a   1.000
_cell.length_b   1.000
_cell.length_c   1.000
_cell.angle_alpha   90.00
_cell.angle_beta   90.00
_cell.angle_gamma   90.00
#
_symmetry.space_group_name_H-M   'P 1'
#
loop_
_entity.id
_entity.type
_entity.pdbx_description
1 polymer ?
#
loop_
_entity_poly.entity_id
_entity_poly.type
_entity_poly.pdbx_seq_one_letter_code
_entity_poly.pdbx_strand_id
1 'polypeptide(L)'
;MKYIALVFSMVILTLGMNSSAHGQSNATSETVQPGFLNVHVTQNTTREELAQLQKDMSAINIGFRYDMINWVDGKLQSIRFGLILQDKTMVRNAYDSMDADTDIWIRLEGTGDERVFCAGSQCAD
;
A
#
# COMPACT_ATOMS: atom_id res chain seq x y z
N MET A 1 -72.40 0.99 25.93
CA MET A 1 -71.07 0.34 25.87
C MET A 1 -70.16 1.26 25.09
N LYS A 2 -69.04 1.67 25.69
CA LYS A 2 -68.15 2.73 25.22
C LYS A 2 -66.89 2.14 24.57
N TYR A 3 -66.26 2.99 23.76
CA TYR A 3 -64.85 3.02 23.34
C TYR A 3 -64.53 2.44 21.96
N ILE A 4 -64.65 3.32 20.97
CA ILE A 4 -63.78 3.37 19.80
C ILE A 4 -62.41 3.87 20.29
N ALA A 5 -61.35 3.10 20.03
CA ALA A 5 -59.97 3.56 20.13
C ALA A 5 -59.15 2.89 19.03
N LEU A 6 -59.09 3.55 17.86
CA LEU A 6 -58.09 3.30 16.84
C LEU A 6 -56.88 4.16 17.16
N VAL A 7 -55.80 3.56 17.65
CA VAL A 7 -54.49 4.20 17.78
C VAL A 7 -53.60 3.61 16.70
N PHE A 8 -53.54 4.30 15.57
CA PHE A 8 -52.50 4.16 14.55
C PHE A 8 -51.38 5.12 14.90
N SER A 9 -50.15 4.62 15.06
CA SER A 9 -48.88 5.23 14.65
C SER A 9 -47.73 4.69 15.50
N MET A 10 -47.12 3.60 15.02
CA MET A 10 -45.83 3.15 15.48
C MET A 10 -44.78 3.84 14.62
N VAL A 11 -44.18 4.91 15.14
CA VAL A 11 -43.03 5.59 14.53
C VAL A 11 -41.80 4.71 14.81
N ILE A 12 -41.26 4.08 13.77
CA ILE A 12 -39.94 3.43 13.83
C ILE A 12 -38.93 4.42 13.26
N LEU A 13 -38.26 5.15 14.15
CA LEU A 13 -37.06 5.92 13.84
C LEU A 13 -35.86 4.96 13.83
N THR A 14 -35.55 4.36 12.68
CA THR A 14 -34.24 3.74 12.44
C THR A 14 -33.22 4.84 12.16
N LEU A 15 -32.67 5.43 13.22
CA LEU A 15 -31.51 6.30 13.15
C LEU A 15 -30.31 5.50 12.65
N GLY A 16 -29.64 6.10 11.66
CA GLY A 16 -28.62 5.49 10.83
C GLY A 16 -27.51 4.84 11.63
N MET A 17 -27.29 3.56 11.34
CA MET A 17 -26.02 2.92 11.60
C MET A 17 -24.98 3.63 10.73
N ASN A 18 -24.17 4.49 11.35
CA ASN A 18 -22.90 4.90 10.81
C ASN A 18 -22.07 3.64 10.61
N SER A 19 -22.13 3.06 9.42
CA SER A 19 -21.12 2.15 8.94
C SER A 19 -19.86 2.97 8.72
N SER A 20 -19.11 3.25 9.79
CA SER A 20 -17.67 3.37 9.66
C SER A 20 -17.16 1.98 9.30
N ALA A 21 -17.35 1.63 8.02
CA ALA A 21 -16.54 0.64 7.36
C ALA A 21 -15.12 1.17 7.48
N HIS A 22 -14.43 0.74 8.54
CA HIS A 22 -12.98 0.65 8.54
C HIS A 22 -12.66 -0.24 7.34
N GLY A 23 -12.39 0.38 6.20
CA GLY A 23 -11.53 -0.22 5.21
C GLY A 23 -10.24 -0.54 5.94
N GLN A 24 -10.09 -1.81 6.33
CA GLN A 24 -8.83 -2.33 6.81
C GLN A 24 -7.84 -2.13 5.65
N SER A 25 -7.03 -1.08 5.77
CA SER A 25 -5.77 -0.93 5.06
C SER A 25 -4.87 -2.07 5.53
N ASN A 26 -5.07 -3.26 4.97
CA ASN A 26 -4.14 -4.36 5.10
C ASN A 26 -2.93 -4.06 4.20
N ALA A 27 -1.74 -4.30 4.76
CA ALA A 27 -0.47 -4.51 4.06
C ALA A 27 0.27 -3.28 3.52
N THR A 28 0.97 -2.54 4.39
CA THR A 28 2.33 -2.03 4.07
C THR A 28 3.16 -1.71 5.32
N SER A 29 2.53 -1.40 6.46
CA SER A 29 3.25 -0.87 7.63
C SER A 29 4.08 -1.91 8.41
N GLU A 30 3.65 -3.18 8.45
CA GLU A 30 4.39 -4.23 9.19
C GLU A 30 5.71 -4.64 8.52
N THR A 31 5.87 -4.37 7.22
CA THR A 31 6.99 -4.85 6.42
C THR A 31 8.13 -3.85 6.24
N VAL A 32 8.06 -2.68 6.86
CA VAL A 32 9.10 -1.65 6.78
C VAL A 32 9.66 -1.38 8.18
N GLN A 33 10.83 -1.95 8.47
CA GLN A 33 11.52 -1.84 9.77
C GLN A 33 13.03 -1.59 9.55
N PRO A 34 13.74 -1.05 10.55
CA PRO A 34 15.20 -0.93 10.45
C PRO A 34 15.85 -2.29 10.23
N GLY A 35 16.55 -2.47 9.10
CA GLY A 35 17.21 -3.73 8.76
C GLY A 35 16.29 -4.82 8.16
N PHE A 36 14.98 -4.56 8.04
CA PHE A 36 14.05 -5.48 7.38
C PHE A 36 13.04 -4.71 6.53
N LEU A 37 13.04 -4.98 5.23
CA LEU A 37 12.07 -4.46 4.28
C LEU A 37 11.58 -5.63 3.43
N ASN A 38 10.27 -5.82 3.31
CA ASN A 38 9.72 -6.75 2.33
C ASN A 38 8.42 -6.22 1.73
N VAL A 39 8.52 -5.51 0.61
CA VAL A 39 7.41 -4.78 0.01
C VAL A 39 7.19 -5.25 -1.41
N HIS A 40 5.91 -5.38 -1.77
CA HIS A 40 5.47 -5.80 -3.09
C HIS A 40 4.72 -4.65 -3.75
N VAL A 41 5.15 -4.28 -4.95
CA VAL A 41 4.43 -3.32 -5.80
C VAL A 41 3.84 -4.08 -6.98
N THR A 42 2.52 -4.09 -7.07
CA THR A 42 1.74 -4.84 -8.07
C THR A 42 0.80 -3.89 -8.81
N GLN A 43 0.07 -4.39 -9.82
CA GLN A 43 -0.98 -3.60 -10.48
C GLN A 43 -2.09 -3.12 -9.53
N ASN A 44 -2.21 -3.71 -8.34
CA ASN A 44 -3.22 -3.38 -7.34
C ASN A 44 -2.74 -2.41 -6.26
N THR A 45 -1.43 -2.16 -6.20
CA THR A 45 -0.90 -1.10 -5.35
C THR A 45 -1.65 0.19 -5.66
N THR A 46 -1.82 1.07 -4.70
CA THR A 46 -2.55 2.33 -4.83
C THR A 46 -1.61 3.52 -4.70
N ARG A 47 -2.12 4.71 -5.02
CA ARG A 47 -1.35 5.96 -4.85
C ARG A 47 -1.04 6.21 -3.38
N GLU A 48 -2.00 5.94 -2.51
CA GLU A 48 -1.91 6.10 -1.06
C GLU A 48 -0.85 5.15 -0.48
N GLU A 49 -0.82 3.90 -0.92
CA GLU A 49 0.19 2.92 -0.51
C GLU A 49 1.60 3.33 -0.97
N LEU A 50 1.78 3.83 -2.20
CA LEU A 50 3.09 4.34 -2.66
C LEU A 50 3.56 5.55 -1.84
N ALA A 51 2.65 6.45 -1.49
CA ALA A 51 2.97 7.61 -0.66
C ALA A 51 3.34 7.21 0.77
N GLN A 52 2.62 6.23 1.33
CA GLN A 52 2.90 5.68 2.65
C GLN A 52 4.24 4.93 2.66
N LEU A 53 4.50 4.12 1.64
CA LEU A 53 5.77 3.43 1.43
C LEU A 53 6.95 4.41 1.39
N GLN A 54 6.80 5.53 0.69
CA GLN A 54 7.83 6.58 0.65
C GLN A 54 8.12 7.14 2.05
N LYS A 55 7.09 7.34 2.87
CA LYS A 55 7.21 7.83 4.25
C LYS A 55 7.90 6.80 5.14
N ASP A 56 7.49 5.54 5.05
CA ASP A 56 8.00 4.47 5.90
C ASP A 56 9.47 4.16 5.59
N MET A 57 9.86 4.10 4.31
CA MET A 57 11.27 3.95 3.94
C MET A 57 12.11 5.13 4.40
N SER A 58 11.58 6.36 4.31
CA SER A 58 12.28 7.54 4.81
C SER A 58 12.51 7.48 6.32
N ALA A 59 11.60 6.88 7.09
CA ALA A 59 11.75 6.73 8.54
C ALA A 59 12.92 5.82 8.92
N ILE A 60 13.33 4.92 8.02
CA ILE A 60 14.47 4.01 8.20
C ILE A 60 15.71 4.46 7.38
N ASN A 61 15.75 5.73 6.96
CA ASN A 61 16.83 6.34 6.18
C ASN A 61 17.06 5.70 4.79
N ILE A 62 16.01 5.19 4.17
CA ILE A 62 16.02 4.73 2.78
C ILE A 62 15.20 5.71 1.93
N GLY A 63 15.83 6.31 0.93
CA GLY A 63 15.15 7.22 0.02
C GLY A 63 14.39 6.43 -1.04
N PHE A 64 13.06 6.38 -0.96
CA PHE A 64 12.23 5.94 -2.08
C PHE A 64 11.74 7.16 -2.87
N ARG A 65 11.93 7.12 -4.18
CA ARG A 65 11.45 8.14 -5.12
C ARG A 65 10.83 7.45 -6.30
N TYR A 66 9.70 7.95 -6.76
CA TYR A 66 9.02 7.39 -7.92
C TYR A 66 8.50 8.50 -8.83
N ASP A 67 8.44 8.20 -10.13
CA ASP A 67 7.92 9.06 -11.17
C ASP A 67 7.39 8.24 -12.35
N MET A 68 6.92 8.93 -13.40
CA MET A 68 6.36 8.32 -14.62
C MET A 68 5.30 7.24 -14.32
N ILE A 69 4.44 7.52 -13.34
CA ILE A 69 3.36 6.62 -12.96
C ILE A 69 2.18 6.79 -13.90
N ASN A 70 1.67 5.67 -14.40
CA ASN A 70 0.40 5.61 -15.11
C ASN A 70 -0.59 4.70 -14.39
N TRP A 71 -1.83 5.17 -14.26
CA TRP A 71 -2.96 4.40 -13.74
C TRP A 71 -4.03 4.30 -14.81
N VAL A 72 -4.57 3.09 -15.03
CA VAL A 72 -5.72 2.86 -15.91
C VAL A 72 -6.74 2.04 -15.13
N ASP A 73 -7.98 2.51 -15.07
CA ASP A 73 -9.07 1.88 -14.32
C ASP A 73 -8.71 1.53 -12.87
N GLY A 74 -7.93 2.40 -12.21
CA GLY A 74 -7.49 2.22 -10.84
C GLY A 74 -6.38 1.18 -10.65
N LYS A 75 -5.79 0.65 -11.74
CA LYS A 75 -4.66 -0.28 -11.72
C LYS A 75 -3.36 0.39 -12.13
N LEU A 76 -2.27 0.06 -11.44
CA LEU A 76 -0.94 0.54 -11.76
C LEU A 76 -0.49 -0.12 -13.06
N GLN A 77 -0.23 0.68 -14.10
CA GLN A 77 0.18 0.20 -15.41
C GLN A 77 1.67 0.43 -15.68
N SER A 78 2.24 1.47 -15.09
CA SER A 78 3.67 1.75 -15.21
C SER A 78 4.17 2.51 -13.98
N ILE A 79 5.44 2.30 -13.64
CA ILE A 79 6.13 3.04 -12.59
C ILE A 79 7.63 3.02 -12.86
N ARG A 80 8.28 4.16 -12.64
CA ARG A 80 9.73 4.21 -12.45
C ARG A 80 10.03 4.61 -11.01
N PHE A 81 10.99 3.93 -10.40
CA PHE A 81 11.40 4.26 -9.04
C PHE A 81 12.91 4.15 -8.86
N GLY A 82 13.39 4.92 -7.89
CA GLY A 82 14.75 4.91 -7.39
C GLY A 82 14.76 4.69 -5.88
N LEU A 83 15.68 3.87 -5.43
CA LEU A 83 15.97 3.59 -4.04
C LEU A 83 17.36 4.11 -3.72
N ILE A 84 17.48 4.89 -2.65
CA ILE A 84 18.75 5.43 -2.13
C ILE A 84 18.97 4.79 -0.77
N LEU A 85 19.95 3.88 -0.70
CA LEU A 85 20.30 3.18 0.52
C LEU A 85 21.09 4.09 1.46
N GLN A 86 21.25 3.65 2.71
CA GLN A 86 22.01 4.39 3.73
C GLN A 86 23.48 4.61 3.36
N ASP A 87 24.08 3.70 2.59
CA ASP A 87 25.44 3.82 2.06
C ASP A 87 25.52 4.71 0.80
N LYS A 88 24.40 5.36 0.44
CA LYS A 88 24.20 6.20 -0.74
C LYS A 88 24.17 5.44 -2.07
N THR A 89 24.20 4.11 -2.05
CA THR A 89 23.96 3.29 -3.24
C THR A 89 22.58 3.60 -3.80
N MET A 90 22.51 3.72 -5.13
CA MET A 90 21.28 4.03 -5.84
C MET A 90 20.89 2.86 -6.73
N VAL A 91 19.67 2.35 -6.54
CA VAL A 91 19.07 1.32 -7.39
C VAL A 91 17.90 1.95 -8.13
N ARG A 92 17.83 1.73 -9.43
CA ARG A 92 16.78 2.29 -10.29
C ARG A 92 16.09 1.17 -11.03
N ASN A 93 14.76 1.21 -11.04
CA ASN A 93 13.94 0.27 -11.78
C ASN A 93 12.88 1.04 -12.55
N ALA A 94 12.56 0.55 -13.75
CA ALA A 94 11.52 1.08 -14.59
C ALA A 94 10.68 -0.09 -15.10
N TYR A 95 9.37 0.02 -14.89
CA TYR A 95 8.37 -0.90 -15.39
C TYR A 95 7.45 -0.11 -16.31
N ASP A 96 7.69 -0.26 -17.61
CA ASP A 96 6.92 0.44 -18.65
C ASP A 96 5.56 -0.22 -18.91
N SER A 97 5.37 -1.45 -18.42
CA SER A 97 4.11 -2.18 -18.44
C SER A 97 4.05 -3.11 -17.22
N MET A 98 2.90 -3.13 -16.55
CA MET A 98 2.57 -4.04 -15.46
C MET A 98 1.28 -4.78 -15.82
N ASP A 99 1.27 -6.08 -15.57
CA ASP A 99 0.12 -6.97 -15.72
C ASP A 99 -0.23 -7.65 -14.40
N ALA A 100 -1.11 -8.66 -14.45
CA ALA A 100 -1.56 -9.38 -13.28
C ALA A 100 -0.47 -10.25 -12.63
N ASP A 101 0.56 -10.62 -13.40
CA ASP A 101 1.66 -11.48 -12.95
C ASP A 101 2.88 -10.65 -12.50
N THR A 102 2.85 -9.34 -12.74
CA THR A 102 3.92 -8.44 -12.36
C THR A 102 3.91 -8.18 -10.85
N ASP A 103 4.92 -8.72 -10.18
CA ASP A 103 5.22 -8.46 -8.77
C ASP A 103 6.63 -7.88 -8.62
N ILE A 104 6.70 -6.64 -8.15
CA ILE A 104 7.95 -5.93 -7.95
C ILE A 104 8.30 -6.02 -6.47
N TRP A 105 9.34 -6.77 -6.17
CA TRP A 105 9.80 -6.95 -4.81
C TRP A 105 10.79 -5.85 -4.45
N ILE A 106 10.66 -5.28 -3.26
CA ILE A 106 11.65 -4.42 -2.63
C ILE A 106 11.99 -5.05 -1.28
N ARG A 107 13.17 -5.68 -1.23
CA ARG A 107 13.61 -6.49 -0.10
C ARG A 107 14.92 -5.96 0.46
N LEU A 108 14.97 -5.82 1.79
CA LEU A 108 16.16 -5.55 2.57
C LEU A 108 16.19 -6.55 3.72
N GLU A 109 17.27 -7.31 3.81
CA GLU A 109 17.49 -8.25 4.91
C GLU A 109 18.92 -8.15 5.43
N GLY A 110 19.11 -8.57 6.67
CA GLY A 110 20.41 -8.58 7.31
C GLY A 110 20.85 -7.23 7.85
N THR A 111 22.05 -7.19 8.41
CA THR A 111 22.63 -6.01 9.06
C THR A 111 24.11 -5.86 8.72
N GLY A 112 24.61 -4.63 8.74
CA GLY A 112 26.03 -4.36 8.45
C GLY A 112 26.46 -4.83 7.06
N ASP A 113 27.54 -5.61 7.01
CA ASP A 113 28.14 -6.12 5.77
C ASP A 113 27.38 -7.33 5.17
N GLU A 114 26.52 -7.98 5.96
CA GLU A 114 25.66 -9.09 5.51
C GLU A 114 24.32 -8.60 4.94
N ARG A 115 24.17 -7.29 4.79
CA ARG A 115 22.92 -6.69 4.33
C ARG A 115 22.69 -7.00 2.85
N VAL A 116 21.63 -7.77 2.56
CA VAL A 116 21.18 -8.07 1.20
C VAL A 116 20.06 -7.11 0.84
N PHE A 117 20.23 -6.41 -0.28
CA PHE A 117 19.20 -5.55 -0.85
C PHE A 117 18.87 -5.98 -2.28
N CYS A 118 17.60 -6.18 -2.56
CA CYS A 118 17.11 -6.51 -3.88
C CYS A 118 15.86 -5.69 -4.20
N ALA A 119 15.81 -5.07 -5.38
CA ALA A 119 14.64 -4.36 -5.86
C ALA A 119 14.36 -4.70 -7.33
N GLY A 120 13.20 -5.29 -7.60
CA GLY A 120 12.77 -5.72 -8.93
C GLY A 120 12.01 -7.06 -8.89
N SER A 121 11.59 -7.53 -10.06
CA SER A 121 10.82 -8.78 -10.22
C SER A 121 11.72 -10.02 -10.17
N GLN A 122 13.00 -9.85 -10.46
CA GLN A 122 14.04 -10.87 -10.30
C GLN A 122 14.39 -11.19 -8.84
N CYS A 123 13.81 -10.46 -7.89
CA CYS A 123 14.04 -10.62 -6.46
C CYS A 123 13.03 -11.57 -5.79
N ALA A 124 12.14 -12.18 -6.59
CA ALA A 124 11.29 -13.28 -6.16
C ALA A 124 12.15 -14.47 -5.70
N ASP A 125 11.70 -15.18 -4.66
CA ASP A 125 12.40 -16.31 -4.02
C ASP A 125 12.81 -17.44 -4.99
#